data_AF-A0A0M9YQP6-F1
#
_entry.id   AF-A0A0M9YQP6-F1
#
_cell.length_a   1.000
_cell.length_b   1.000
_cell.length_c   1.000
_cell.angle_alpha   90.00
_cell.angle_beta   90.00
_cell.angle_gamma   90.00
#
_symmetry.space_group_name_H-M   'P 1'
#
loop_
_entity.id
_entity.type
_entity.pdbx_description
1 polymer ?
#
loop_
_entity_poly.entity_id
_entity_poly.type
_entity_poly.pdbx_seq_one_letter_code
_entity_poly.pdbx_strand_id
1 'polypeptide(L)'
;MKHAAELTAEMSLNRIARLDEEIIGLLARRRAMAQELPPPARARAVDPDFAETVREITTRYRQELGGAGELVARAVMVLCHPDRQS
;
A
#
# COMPACT_ATOMS: atom_id res chain seq x y z
N MET A 1 14.78 -33.15 -17.11
CA MET A 1 13.81 -32.03 -17.26
C MET A 1 13.27 -31.49 -15.93
N LYS A 2 13.02 -32.31 -14.89
CA LYS A 2 12.57 -31.82 -13.56
C LYS A 2 13.46 -30.73 -12.94
N HIS A 3 14.77 -30.91 -12.96
CA HIS A 3 15.71 -29.99 -12.32
C HIS A 3 15.72 -28.57 -12.91
N ALA A 4 15.50 -28.43 -14.23
CA ALA A 4 15.40 -27.12 -14.87
C ALA A 4 14.11 -26.39 -14.49
N ALA A 5 12.99 -27.11 -14.35
CA ALA A 5 11.72 -26.53 -13.91
C ALA A 5 11.78 -26.08 -12.44
N GLU A 6 12.44 -26.84 -11.58
CA GLU A 6 12.69 -26.49 -10.17
C GLU A 6 13.53 -25.21 -10.03
N LEU A 7 14.64 -25.11 -10.76
CA LEU A 7 15.47 -23.89 -10.79
C LEU A 7 14.69 -22.66 -11.31
N THR A 8 13.85 -22.85 -12.32
CA THR A 8 13.04 -21.76 -12.89
C THR A 8 11.96 -21.28 -11.91
N ALA A 9 11.35 -22.20 -11.15
CA ALA A 9 10.40 -21.87 -10.10
C ALA A 9 11.09 -21.14 -8.92
N GLU A 10 12.26 -21.61 -8.50
CA GLU A 10 13.05 -21.01 -7.42
C GLU A 10 13.52 -19.59 -7.80
N MET A 11 13.94 -19.37 -9.05
CA MET A 11 14.23 -18.03 -9.56
C MET A 11 13.01 -17.11 -9.58
N SER A 12 11.82 -17.67 -9.84
CA SER A 12 10.56 -16.90 -9.85
C SER A 12 10.14 -16.50 -8.43
N LEU A 13 10.28 -17.39 -7.46
CA LEU A 13 10.03 -17.10 -6.03
C LEU A 13 10.99 -16.04 -5.49
N ASN A 14 12.28 -16.14 -5.82
CA ASN A 14 13.27 -15.14 -5.44
C ASN A 14 12.97 -13.75 -6.03
N ARG A 15 12.37 -13.67 -7.23
CA ARG A 15 11.93 -12.41 -7.82
C ARG A 15 10.70 -11.84 -7.10
N ILE A 16 9.74 -12.68 -6.74
CA ILE A 16 8.57 -12.25 -5.96
C ILE A 16 9.01 -11.70 -4.60
N ALA A 17 9.89 -12.42 -3.89
CA ALA A 17 10.41 -11.96 -2.60
C ALA A 17 11.12 -10.58 -2.70
N ARG A 18 11.89 -10.35 -3.77
CA ARG A 18 12.51 -9.02 -4.00
C ARG A 18 11.49 -7.94 -4.28
N LEU A 19 10.43 -8.24 -5.03
CA LEU A 19 9.32 -7.31 -5.25
C LEU A 19 8.60 -6.99 -3.94
N ASP A 20 8.43 -7.97 -3.05
CA ASP A 20 7.84 -7.74 -1.73
C ASP A 20 8.70 -6.79 -0.89
N GLU A 21 10.04 -6.94 -0.91
CA GLU A 21 10.96 -6.01 -0.25
C GLU A 21 10.87 -4.59 -0.83
N GLU A 22 10.76 -4.46 -2.15
CA GLU A 22 10.55 -3.16 -2.80
C GLU A 22 9.21 -2.53 -2.38
N ILE A 23 8.13 -3.31 -2.35
CA ILE A 23 6.80 -2.88 -1.89
C ILE A 23 6.87 -2.41 -0.44
N ILE A 24 7.50 -3.19 0.45
CA ILE A 24 7.67 -2.85 1.87
C ILE A 24 8.44 -1.54 2.01
N GLY A 25 9.54 -1.37 1.27
CA GLY A 25 10.34 -0.13 1.29
C GLY A 25 9.53 1.09 0.82
N LEU A 26 8.74 0.96 -0.24
CA LEU A 26 7.86 2.02 -0.74
C LEU A 26 6.76 2.39 0.27
N LEU A 27 6.16 1.39 0.93
CA LEU A 27 5.14 1.59 1.95
C LEU A 27 5.69 2.28 3.19
N ALA A 28 6.90 1.90 3.63
CA ALA A 28 7.58 2.54 4.76
C ALA A 28 7.86 4.02 4.47
N ARG A 29 8.35 4.34 3.26
CA ARG A 29 8.57 5.74 2.83
C ARG A 29 7.26 6.53 2.78
N ARG A 30 6.19 5.94 2.22
CA ARG A 30 4.87 6.59 2.20
C ARG A 30 4.36 6.88 3.61
N ARG A 31 4.55 5.96 4.56
CA ARG A 31 4.19 6.16 5.98
C ARG A 31 4.98 7.31 6.58
N ALA A 32 6.30 7.35 6.40
CA ALA A 32 7.14 8.44 6.91
C ALA A 32 6.66 9.80 6.38
N MET A 33 6.44 9.93 5.07
CA MET A 33 5.91 11.15 4.45
C MET A 33 4.53 11.54 5.02
N ALA A 34 3.65 10.56 5.27
CA ALA A 34 2.33 10.82 5.83
C ALA A 34 2.38 11.27 7.30
N GLN A 35 3.41 10.86 8.05
CA GLN A 35 3.64 11.27 9.44
C GLN A 35 4.18 12.70 9.55
N GLU A 36 4.84 13.21 8.51
CA GLU A 36 5.32 14.60 8.42
C GLU A 36 4.18 15.59 8.14
N LEU A 37 3.03 15.11 7.65
CA LEU A 37 1.87 15.96 7.37
C LEU A 37 1.21 16.44 8.67
N PRO A 38 0.73 17.69 8.69
CA PRO A 38 0.01 18.20 9.85
C PRO A 38 -1.24 17.36 10.12
N PRO A 39 -1.66 17.24 11.39
CA PRO A 39 -2.93 16.62 11.70
C PRO A 39 -4.05 17.39 10.99
N PRO A 40 -5.09 16.69 10.53
CA PRO A 40 -6.22 17.28 9.84
C PRO A 40 -6.88 18.34 10.73
N ALA A 41 -7.30 19.48 10.14
CA ALA A 41 -7.90 20.59 10.88
C ALA A 41 -9.26 20.23 11.53
N ARG A 42 -9.89 19.14 11.05
CA ARG A 42 -11.11 18.54 11.59
C ARG A 42 -10.91 17.05 11.74
N ALA A 43 -11.78 16.40 12.50
CA ALA A 43 -11.85 14.94 12.48
C ALA A 43 -12.04 14.47 11.02
N ARG A 44 -11.11 13.69 10.49
CA ARG A 44 -11.06 13.23 9.09
C ARG A 44 -12.38 12.66 8.57
N ALA A 45 -13.15 11.99 9.43
CA ALA A 45 -14.43 11.40 9.08
C ALA A 45 -15.50 12.42 8.65
N VAL A 46 -15.35 13.69 9.02
CA VAL A 46 -16.28 14.78 8.67
C VAL A 46 -15.65 15.83 7.74
N ASP A 47 -14.44 15.56 7.23
CA ASP A 47 -13.73 16.42 6.29
C ASP A 47 -14.02 15.98 4.84
N PRO A 48 -14.75 16.79 4.04
CA PRO A 48 -15.08 16.45 2.66
C PRO A 48 -13.86 16.24 1.76
N ASP A 49 -12.79 17.01 1.98
CA ASP A 49 -11.57 16.96 1.18
C ASP A 49 -10.79 15.67 1.49
N PHE A 50 -10.81 15.26 2.76
CA PHE A 50 -10.29 13.95 3.15
C PHE A 50 -11.11 12.82 2.53
N ALA A 51 -12.44 12.91 2.55
CA ALA A 51 -13.30 11.89 1.97
C ALA A 51 -13.11 11.77 0.44
N GLU A 52 -12.89 12.88 -0.25
CA GLU A 52 -12.54 12.91 -1.67
C GLU A 52 -11.17 12.27 -1.94
N THR A 53 -10.15 12.65 -1.18
CA THR A 53 -8.82 12.05 -1.27
C THR A 53 -8.86 10.52 -1.08
N VAL A 54 -9.64 10.03 -0.11
CA VAL A 54 -9.83 8.59 0.14
C VAL A 54 -10.52 7.91 -1.05
N ARG A 55 -11.55 8.54 -1.63
CA ARG A 55 -12.24 8.01 -2.82
C ARG A 55 -11.30 7.92 -4.02
N GLU A 56 -10.51 8.95 -4.28
CA GLU A 56 -9.56 9.00 -5.39
C GLU A 56 -8.47 7.93 -5.25
N ILE A 57 -7.88 7.80 -4.07
CA ILE A 57 -6.87 6.76 -3.78
C ILE A 57 -7.49 5.38 -3.99
N THR A 58 -8.66 5.13 -3.42
CA THR A 58 -9.32 3.83 -3.54
C THR A 58 -9.65 3.50 -4.99
N THR A 59 -10.09 4.50 -5.77
CA THR A 59 -10.38 4.36 -7.20
C THR A 59 -9.14 4.00 -7.99
N ARG A 60 -8.02 4.69 -7.74
CA ARG A 60 -6.75 4.41 -8.42
C ARG A 60 -6.27 2.99 -8.15
N TYR A 61 -6.29 2.55 -6.90
CA TYR A 61 -5.90 1.16 -6.58
C TYR A 61 -6.85 0.14 -7.21
N ARG A 62 -8.15 0.42 -7.26
CA ARG A 62 -9.13 -0.47 -7.91
C ARG A 62 -8.91 -0.58 -9.42
N GLN A 63 -8.56 0.52 -10.09
CA GLN A 63 -8.29 0.54 -11.52
C GLN A 63 -7.05 -0.31 -11.86
N GLU A 64 -6.00 -0.22 -11.05
CA GLU A 64 -4.74 -0.93 -11.31
C GLU A 64 -4.73 -2.39 -10.82
N LEU A 65 -5.40 -2.68 -9.69
CA LEU A 65 -5.34 -3.99 -9.02
C LEU A 65 -6.68 -4.75 -9.01
N GLY A 66 -7.69 -4.22 -9.69
CA GLY A 66 -9.04 -4.80 -9.72
C GLY A 66 -9.72 -4.82 -8.35
N GLY A 67 -10.55 -5.84 -8.10
CA GLY A 67 -11.35 -5.94 -6.86
C GLY A 67 -10.52 -5.97 -5.58
N ALA A 68 -9.30 -6.50 -5.62
CA ALA A 68 -8.39 -6.51 -4.47
C ALA A 68 -7.79 -5.12 -4.17
N GLY A 69 -7.78 -4.20 -5.14
CA GLY A 69 -7.21 -2.87 -4.98
C GLY A 69 -7.83 -2.06 -3.85
N GLU A 70 -9.13 -2.21 -3.61
CA GLU A 70 -9.80 -1.55 -2.48
C GLU A 70 -9.24 -2.00 -1.13
N LEU A 71 -8.94 -3.29 -0.96
CA LEU A 71 -8.35 -3.82 0.26
C LEU A 71 -6.94 -3.26 0.47
N VAL A 72 -6.14 -3.21 -0.60
CA VAL A 72 -4.78 -2.66 -0.55
C VAL A 72 -4.84 -1.17 -0.20
N ALA A 73 -5.71 -0.38 -0.84
CA ALA A 73 -5.89 1.04 -0.51
C ALA A 73 -6.22 1.25 0.97
N ARG A 74 -7.15 0.46 1.52
CA ARG A 74 -7.52 0.53 2.95
C ARG A 74 -6.37 0.18 3.87
N ALA A 75 -5.62 -0.89 3.57
CA ALA A 75 -4.45 -1.27 4.35
C ALA A 75 -3.38 -0.16 4.35
N VAL A 76 -3.12 0.44 3.18
CA VAL A 76 -2.18 1.54 3.00
C VAL A 76 -2.62 2.80 3.77
N MET A 77 -3.91 3.12 3.77
CA MET A 77 -4.44 4.24 4.56
C MET A 77 -4.29 4.02 6.07
N VAL A 78 -4.58 2.81 6.55
CA VAL A 78 -4.40 2.44 7.97
C VAL A 78 -2.93 2.50 8.37
N LEU A 79 -2.03 1.98 7.52
CA LEU A 79 -0.58 2.01 7.76
C LEU A 79 -0.06 3.43 7.93
N CYS A 80 -0.58 4.38 7.15
CA CYS A 80 -0.16 5.78 7.16
C CYS A 80 -0.93 6.65 8.16
N HIS A 81 -1.70 6.06 9.07
CA HIS A 81 -2.42 6.83 10.08
C HIS A 81 -1.45 7.32 11.18
N PRO A 82 -1.40 8.64 11.48
CA PRO A 82 -0.47 9.20 12.49
C PRO A 82 -0.60 8.59 13.89
N ASP A 83 -1.79 8.15 14.31
CA ASP A 83 -2.05 7.64 15.66
C ASP A 83 -1.62 6.17 15.86
N ARG A 84 -1.19 5.47 14.79
CA ARG A 84 -0.57 4.16 14.91
C ARG A 84 0.95 4.31 15.11
N GLN A 85 1.32 4.68 16.33
CA GLN A 85 2.64 4.35 16.86
C GLN A 85 2.54 2.92 17.42
N SER A 86 3.26 1.99 16.79
CA SER A 86 3.60 0.68 17.36
C SER A 86 5.09 0.68 17.60
#